data_AF-A0A4S1EQ61-F1
#
_entry.id   AF-A0A4S1EQ61-F1
#
_cell.length_a   1.000
_cell.length_b   1.000
_cell.length_c   1.000
_cell.angle_alpha   90.00
_cell.angle_beta   90.00
_cell.angle_gamma   90.00
#
_symmetry.space_group_name_H-M   'P 1'
#
loop_
_entity.id
_entity.type
_entity.pdbx_description
1 polymer ?
#
loop_
_entity_poly.entity_id
_entity_poly.type
_entity_poly.pdbx_seq_one_letter_code
_entity_poly.pdbx_strand_id
1 'polypeptide(L)' 'CQVSHVGYVVSGSITVRMNDGTQKTFEAGTSYTIPPGHEAWVEGNQPFQCIEVLSAEQYAKPA' A
#
# COMPACT_ATOMS: atom_id res chain seq x y z
N CYS A 1 -8.13 -1.49 -2.28
CA CYS A 1 -8.90 -1.72 -1.05
C CYS A 1 -9.88 -0.56 -0.81
N GLN A 2 -10.82 -0.69 0.13
CA GLN A 2 -11.67 0.39 0.64
C GLN A 2 -11.20 0.93 2.00
N VAL A 3 -10.03 0.49 2.48
CA VAL A 3 -9.42 0.95 3.73
C VAL A 3 -8.48 2.12 3.43
N SER A 4 -8.40 3.08 4.34
CA SER A 4 -7.37 4.11 4.34
C SER A 4 -6.06 3.55 4.89
N HIS A 5 -4.97 3.75 4.15
CA HIS A 5 -3.65 3.28 4.57
C HIS A 5 -2.71 4.45 4.84
N VAL A 6 -1.93 4.33 5.91
CA VAL A 6 -0.83 5.24 6.26
C VAL A 6 0.29 4.37 6.79
N GLY A 7 1.43 4.41 6.12
CA GLY A 7 2.53 3.51 6.45
C GLY A 7 3.87 3.91 5.85
N TYR A 8 4.83 3.03 6.02
CA TYR A 8 6.19 3.19 5.55
C TYR A 8 6.69 1.90 4.89
N VAL A 9 7.34 2.02 3.73
CA VAL A 9 7.87 0.88 2.99
C VAL A 9 9.22 0.46 3.55
N VAL A 10 9.30 -0.76 4.06
CA VAL A 10 10.51 -1.37 4.59
C VAL A 10 11.34 -2.01 3.47
N SER A 11 10.69 -2.75 2.55
CA SER A 11 11.36 -3.40 1.43
C SER A 11 10.44 -3.54 0.22
N GLY A 12 11.04 -3.65 -0.98
CA GLY A 12 10.31 -3.84 -2.23
C GLY A 12 9.62 -2.55 -2.70
N SER A 13 8.71 -2.71 -3.64
CA SER A 13 7.93 -1.60 -4.20
C SER A 13 6.48 -2.03 -4.44
N ILE A 14 5.55 -1.11 -4.25
CA ILE A 14 4.13 -1.31 -4.53
C ILE A 14 3.62 -0.19 -5.43
N THR A 15 2.90 -0.56 -6.49
CA THR A 15 2.15 0.42 -7.29
C THR A 15 0.70 0.39 -6.85
N VAL A 16 0.15 1.58 -6.66
CA VAL A 16 -1.25 1.80 -6.31
C VAL A 16 -1.91 2.56 -7.44
N ARG A 17 -3.05 2.05 -7.90
CA ARG A 17 -3.93 2.69 -8.88
C ARG A 17 -5.24 3.08 -8.21
N MET A 18 -5.54 4.36 -8.19
CA MET A 18 -6.81 4.89 -7.72
C MET A 18 -7.92 4.62 -8.74
N ASN A 19 -9.19 4.66 -8.30
CA ASN A 19 -10.35 4.46 -9.18
C ASN A 19 -10.47 5.51 -10.30
N ASP A 20 -9.90 6.71 -10.11
CA ASP A 20 -9.84 7.76 -11.13
C ASP A 20 -8.74 7.52 -12.19
N GLY A 21 -7.98 6.42 -12.06
CA GLY A 21 -6.89 6.03 -12.94
C GLY A 21 -5.52 6.56 -12.55
N THR A 22 -5.43 7.46 -11.56
CA THR A 22 -4.15 7.98 -11.06
C THR A 22 -3.31 6.84 -10.46
N GLN A 23 -2.02 6.82 -10.79
CA GLN A 23 -1.10 5.79 -10.32
C GLN A 23 0.11 6.40 -9.60
N LYS A 24 0.56 5.68 -8.57
CA LYS A 24 1.80 6.01 -7.87
C LYS A 24 2.50 4.74 -7.38
N THR A 25 3.80 4.70 -7.57
CA THR A 25 4.68 3.66 -7.03
C THR A 25 5.37 4.19 -5.78
N PHE A 26 5.40 3.36 -4.74
CA PHE A 26 6.11 3.60 -3.49
C PHE A 26 7.19 2.55 -3.32
N GLU A 27 8.38 2.98 -2.91
CA GLU A 27 9.57 2.12 -2.81
C GLU A 27 10.14 2.15 -1.39
N ALA A 28 11.01 1.20 -1.07
CA ALA A 28 11.71 1.14 0.22
C ALA A 28 12.30 2.50 0.62
N GLY A 29 12.03 2.94 1.85
CA GLY A 29 12.44 4.26 2.32
C GLY A 29 11.35 5.33 2.29
N THR A 30 10.19 5.05 1.69
CA THR A 30 9.12 6.05 1.53
C THR A 30 7.97 5.85 2.50
N SER A 31 7.45 6.96 3.03
CA SER A 31 6.14 7.02 3.69
C SER A 31 5.03 7.23 2.68
N TYR A 32 3.85 6.69 2.95
CA TYR A 32 2.69 6.82 2.07
C TYR A 32 1.39 7.11 2.82
N THR A 33 0.43 7.68 2.07
CA THR A 33 -0.98 7.76 2.43
C THR A 33 -1.77 7.35 1.21
N ILE A 34 -2.67 6.37 1.37
CA ILE A 34 -3.50 5.84 0.29
C ILE A 34 -4.97 5.95 0.73
N PRO A 35 -5.78 6.81 0.09
CA PRO A 35 -7.20 6.89 0.33
C PRO A 35 -7.96 5.62 -0.06
N PRO A 36 -9.19 5.39 0.44
CA PRO A 36 -10.08 4.34 -0.05
C PRO A 36 -10.30 4.41 -1.57
N GLY A 37 -10.54 3.27 -2.20
CA GLY A 37 -10.83 3.21 -3.63
C GLY A 37 -9.58 3.12 -4.49
N HIS A 38 -8.88 1.98 -4.37
CA HIS A 38 -7.68 1.70 -5.14
C HIS A 38 -7.50 0.19 -5.40
N GLU A 39 -6.64 -0.14 -6.35
CA GLU A 39 -6.01 -1.45 -6.50
C GLU A 39 -4.51 -1.30 -6.26
N ALA A 40 -3.85 -2.37 -5.82
CA ALA A 40 -2.42 -2.34 -5.58
C ALA A 40 -1.78 -3.67 -5.95
N TRP A 41 -0.54 -3.61 -6.44
CA TRP A 41 0.25 -4.80 -6.76
C TRP A 41 1.74 -4.54 -6.46
N VAL A 42 2.44 -5.62 -6.11
CA VAL A 42 3.89 -5.59 -5.88
C VAL A 42 4.61 -5.50 -7.22
N GLU A 43 5.61 -4.62 -7.29
CA GLU A 43 6.47 -4.51 -8.47
C GLU A 43 7.67 -5.44 -8.36
N GLY A 44 8.00 -6.10 -9.48
CA GLY A 44 9.11 -7.04 -9.56
C GLY A 44 8.94 -8.27 -8.64
N ASN A 45 10.07 -8.84 -8.23
CA ASN A 45 10.10 -10.12 -7.49
C ASN A 45 10.49 -9.97 -6.01
N GLN A 46 10.84 -8.76 -5.56
CA GLN A 46 11.20 -8.53 -4.17
C GLN A 46 9.92 -8.39 -3.33
N PRO A 47 9.77 -9.12 -2.20
CA PRO A 47 8.60 -8.98 -1.34
C PRO A 47 8.41 -7.53 -0.86
N PHE A 48 7.20 -7.03 -1.05
CA PHE A 48 6.77 -5.78 -0.44
C PHE A 48 6.52 -5.99 1.05
N GLN A 49 7.25 -5.27 1.89
CA GLN A 49 7.06 -5.24 3.33
C GLN A 49 6.88 -3.80 3.78
N CYS A 50 5.92 -3.57 4.66
CA CYS A 50 5.62 -2.24 5.18
C CYS A 50 5.22 -2.30 6.65
N ILE A 51 5.32 -1.15 7.32
CA ILE A 51 4.72 -0.92 8.62
C ILE A 51 3.47 -0.07 8.39
N GLU A 52 2.31 -0.60 8.79
CA GLU A 52 1.02 0.08 8.72
C GLU A 52 0.65 0.68 10.07
N VAL A 53 0.27 1.95 10.07
CA VAL A 53 -0.09 2.69 11.29
C VAL A 53 -1.61 2.87 11.40
N LEU A 54 -2.28 3.22 10.30
CA LEU A 54 -3.73 3.48 10.31
C LEU A 54 -4.57 2.26 9.98
N SER A 55 -4.15 1.44 9.01
CA SER A 55 -4.99 0.36 8.48
C SER A 55 -4.92 -0.93 9.29
N ALA A 56 -3.98 -1.04 10.24
CA ALA A 56 -3.67 -2.29 10.94
C ALA A 56 -4.86 -2.90 11.70
N GLU A 57 -5.82 -2.08 12.15
CA GLU A 57 -7.03 -2.59 12.81
C GLU A 57 -7.99 -3.28 11.84
N GLN A 58 -7.97 -2.99 10.54
CA GLN A 58 -8.99 -3.46 9.58
C GLN A 58 -8.41 -4.35 8.48
N TYR A 59 -7.15 -4.12 8.12
CA TYR A 59 -6.46 -4.79 7.04
C TYR A 59 -5.89 -6.15 7.47
N ALA A 60 -5.87 -7.11 6.53
CA ALA A 60 -5.29 -8.45 6.71
C ALA A 60 -5.78 -9.23 7.95
N LYS A 61 -7.01 -8.97 8.41
CA LYS A 61 -7.65 -9.80 9.44
C LYS A 61 -7.78 -11.25 8.95
N PRO A 62 -7.66 -12.24 9.86
CA PRO A 62 -8.10 -13.59 9.57
C PRO A 62 -9.55 -13.56 9.08
N ALA A 63 -9.85 -14.41 8.08
CA ALA A 63 -11.21 -14.64 7.61
C ALA A 63 -12.07 -15.31 8.69
#